data_AF-A0A7Y5MTA4-F1
#
_entry.id   AF-A0A7Y5MTA4-F1
#
_cell.length_a   1.000
_cell.length_b   1.000
_cell.length_c   1.000
_cell.angle_alpha   90.00
_cell.angle_beta   90.00
_cell.angle_gamma   90.00
#
_symmetry.space_group_name_H-M   'P 1'
#
loop_
_entity.id
_entity.type
_entity.pdbx_description
1 polymer ?
#
loop_
_entity_poly.entity_id
_entity_poly.type
_entity_poly.pdbx_seq_one_letter_code
_entity_poly.pdbx_strand_id
1 'polypeptide(L)'
;MGGSLEAARDIFQDALIIYLEGSAQKSTVIHTSKEAYILGIAKHLWLRKYQRDQRHVPLSEAEHRISLPEDFFPDVRTRRLLRFLEVSGKKCMDLLRAFYYQGLPVKKVVDVLGYANEHSASVQKYKCLEKIRTVVKEKSLTYDDFTE
;
A
#
# COMPACT_ATOMS: atom_id res chain seq x y z
N MET A 1 -1.51 28.19 11.58
CA MET A 1 -2.32 28.69 10.44
C MET A 1 -1.52 29.78 9.77
N GLY A 2 -0.94 29.48 8.61
CA GLY A 2 -0.17 30.42 7.81
C GLY A 2 -0.72 30.42 6.38
N GLY A 3 -0.62 31.54 5.70
CA GLY A 3 -1.01 31.72 4.30
C GLY A 3 -0.10 32.76 3.65
N SER A 4 0.06 32.70 2.33
CA SER A 4 0.82 33.72 1.61
C SER A 4 0.01 35.02 1.50
N LEU A 5 0.72 36.14 1.35
CA LEU A 5 0.10 37.44 1.07
C LEU A 5 -0.75 37.41 -0.20
N GLU A 6 -0.32 36.63 -1.19
CA GLU A 6 -1.05 36.43 -2.45
C GLU A 6 -2.37 35.69 -2.23
N ALA A 7 -2.36 34.58 -1.48
CA ALA A 7 -3.58 33.86 -1.14
C ALA A 7 -4.57 34.71 -0.33
N ALA A 8 -4.06 35.60 0.54
CA ALA A 8 -4.90 36.54 1.28
C ALA A 8 -5.56 37.58 0.35
N ARG A 9 -4.85 38.05 -0.69
CA ARG A 9 -5.41 38.98 -1.69
C ARG A 9 -6.51 38.31 -2.51
N ASP A 10 -6.29 37.08 -2.97
CA ASP A 10 -7.28 36.33 -3.74
C ASP A 10 -8.57 36.12 -2.95
N ILE A 11 -8.44 35.66 -1.69
CA ILE A 11 -9.60 35.41 -0.83
C ILE A 11 -10.37 36.68 -0.51
N PHE A 12 -9.65 37.80 -0.33
CA PHE A 12 -10.29 39.08 -0.13
C PHE A 12 -11.08 39.51 -1.38
N GLN A 13 -10.51 39.36 -2.58
CA GLN A 13 -11.19 39.68 -3.83
C GLN A 13 -12.45 38.81 -4.01
N ASP A 14 -12.35 37.51 -3.79
CA ASP A 14 -13.49 36.58 -3.84
C ASP A 14 -14.58 36.97 -2.84
N ALA A 15 -14.19 37.29 -1.60
CA ALA A 15 -15.14 37.71 -0.57
C ALA A 15 -15.87 39.01 -0.94
N LEU A 16 -15.18 39.94 -1.62
CA LEU A 16 -15.73 41.21 -2.04
C LEU A 16 -16.74 41.03 -3.19
N ILE A 17 -16.44 40.15 -4.16
CA ILE A 17 -17.35 39.79 -5.25
C ILE A 17 -18.63 39.17 -4.69
N ILE A 18 -18.50 38.17 -3.81
CA ILE A 18 -19.65 37.50 -3.16
C ILE A 18 -20.51 38.52 -2.41
N TYR A 19 -19.89 39.45 -1.70
CA TYR A 19 -20.60 40.51 -0.99
C TYR A 19 -21.37 41.44 -1.94
N LEU A 20 -20.77 41.85 -3.06
CA LEU A 20 -21.42 42.73 -4.05
C LEU A 20 -22.61 42.05 -4.73
N GLU A 21 -22.44 40.80 -5.16
CA GLU A 21 -23.51 40.00 -5.76
C GLU A 21 -24.68 39.78 -4.78
N GLY A 22 -24.36 39.41 -3.54
CA GLY A 22 -25.35 39.23 -2.48
C GLY A 22 -26.04 40.52 -2.05
N SER A 23 -25.36 41.67 -2.19
CA SER A 23 -25.97 42.99 -1.93
C SER A 23 -26.87 43.46 -3.06
N ALA A 24 -26.58 43.06 -4.31
CA ALA A 24 -27.43 43.37 -5.47
C ALA A 24 -28.74 42.55 -5.45
N GLN A 25 -28.71 41.35 -4.89
CA GLN A 25 -29.91 40.55 -4.62
C GLN A 25 -30.60 41.06 -3.35
N LYS A 26 -31.72 41.78 -3.51
CA LYS A 26 -32.52 42.39 -2.42
C LYS A 26 -33.06 41.42 -1.34
N SER A 27 -32.72 40.13 -1.40
CA SER A 27 -33.19 39.10 -0.46
C SER A 27 -32.33 38.95 0.80
N THR A 28 -31.14 39.55 0.84
CA THR A 28 -30.15 39.29 1.91
C THR A 28 -30.16 40.42 2.94
N VAL A 29 -30.85 40.21 4.07
CA VAL A 29 -30.80 41.14 5.20
C VAL A 29 -29.52 40.87 6.00
N ILE A 30 -28.53 41.74 5.85
CA ILE A 30 -27.26 41.67 6.59
C ILE A 30 -27.47 42.34 7.96
N HIS A 31 -27.46 41.53 9.02
CA HIS A 31 -27.66 41.99 10.41
C HIS A 31 -26.36 42.48 11.09
N THR A 32 -25.24 42.50 10.38
CA THR A 32 -23.90 42.84 10.92
C THR A 32 -23.31 44.04 10.19
N SER A 33 -22.16 44.54 10.67
CA SER A 33 -21.38 45.50 9.88
C SER A 33 -20.87 44.85 8.59
N LYS A 34 -20.58 45.67 7.58
CA LYS A 34 -20.08 45.21 6.27
C LYS A 34 -18.72 44.52 6.42
N GLU A 35 -17.87 45.08 7.28
CA GLU A 35 -16.54 44.57 7.59
C GLU A 35 -16.63 43.19 8.23
N ALA A 36 -17.51 43.02 9.22
CA ALA A 36 -17.73 41.74 9.89
C ALA A 36 -18.27 40.68 8.93
N TYR A 37 -19.13 41.07 8.00
CA TYR A 37 -19.70 40.16 7.01
C TYR A 37 -18.66 39.68 5.99
N ILE A 38 -17.88 40.61 5.42
CA ILE A 38 -16.79 40.29 4.49
C ILE A 38 -15.73 39.42 5.18
N LEU A 39 -15.38 39.73 6.44
CA LEU A 39 -14.48 38.90 7.24
C LEU A 39 -15.01 37.47 7.44
N GLY A 40 -16.32 37.33 7.65
CA GLY A 40 -16.99 36.03 7.74
C GLY A 40 -16.87 35.22 6.44
N ILE A 41 -17.12 35.86 5.29
CA ILE A 41 -16.96 35.22 3.98
C ILE A 41 -15.51 34.78 3.77
N ALA A 42 -14.55 35.69 3.99
CA ALA A 42 -13.12 35.40 3.83
C ALA A 42 -12.66 34.23 4.72
N LYS A 43 -13.13 34.17 5.97
CA LYS A 43 -12.84 33.05 6.89
C LYS A 43 -13.39 31.73 6.37
N HIS A 44 -14.60 31.74 5.83
CA HIS A 44 -15.24 30.55 5.25
C HIS A 44 -14.50 30.05 4.01
N LEU A 45 -14.13 30.97 3.11
CA LEU A 45 -13.33 30.68 1.92
C LEU A 45 -11.96 30.10 2.29
N TRP A 46 -11.27 30.69 3.27
CA TRP A 46 -9.98 30.21 3.74
C TRP A 46 -10.04 28.80 4.31
N LEU A 47 -11.03 28.50 5.15
CA LEU A 47 -11.21 27.16 5.71
C LEU A 47 -11.44 26.12 4.62
N ARG A 48 -12.26 26.43 3.62
CA ARG A 48 -12.49 25.54 2.47
C ARG A 48 -11.22 25.33 1.65
N LYS A 49 -10.48 26.39 1.35
CA LYS A 49 -9.20 26.32 0.62
C LYS A 49 -8.19 25.47 1.39
N TYR A 50 -8.00 25.76 2.68
CA TYR A 50 -7.08 25.02 3.54
C TYR A 50 -7.40 23.52 3.62
N GLN A 51 -8.67 23.16 3.78
CA GLN A 51 -9.10 21.75 3.77
C GLN A 51 -8.85 21.06 2.43
N ARG A 52 -8.99 21.78 1.31
CA ARG A 52 -8.68 21.25 -0.03
C ARG A 52 -7.18 21.06 -0.20
N ASP A 53 -6.40 22.06 0.15
CA ASP A 53 -4.94 22.05 -0.02
C ASP A 53 -4.29 20.98 0.89
N GLN A 54 -4.83 20.71 2.09
CA GLN A 54 -4.38 19.57 2.91
C GLN A 54 -4.57 18.20 2.26
N ARG A 55 -5.49 18.06 1.28
CA ARG A 55 -5.65 16.82 0.52
C ARG A 55 -4.64 16.68 -0.62
N HIS A 56 -3.99 17.77 -1.01
CA HIS A 56 -2.99 17.79 -2.05
C HIS A 56 -1.60 17.87 -1.42
N VAL A 57 -0.92 16.73 -1.33
CA VAL A 57 0.50 16.70 -1.00
C VAL A 57 1.29 16.98 -2.29
N PRO A 58 2.26 17.91 -2.29
CA PRO A 58 3.13 18.12 -3.44
C PRO A 58 3.77 16.80 -3.88
N LEU A 59 3.86 16.55 -5.20
CA LEU A 59 4.49 15.33 -5.73
C LEU A 59 5.93 15.16 -5.21
N SER A 60 6.67 16.26 -5.03
CA SER A 60 8.01 16.27 -4.44
C SER A 60 8.06 15.74 -3.00
N GLU A 61 7.01 15.98 -2.19
CA GLU A 61 6.90 15.39 -0.84
C GLU A 61 6.41 13.94 -0.88
N ALA A 62 5.60 13.59 -1.89
CA ALA A 62 5.12 12.22 -2.08
C ALA A 62 6.25 11.25 -2.44
N GLU A 63 7.20 11.68 -3.28
CA GLU A 63 8.39 10.88 -3.65
C GLU A 63 9.21 10.46 -2.42
N HIS A 64 9.30 11.30 -1.39
CA HIS A 64 10.04 11.00 -0.16
C HIS A 64 9.26 10.10 0.81
N ARG A 65 7.95 9.93 0.62
CA ARG A 65 7.10 9.04 1.44
C ARG A 65 6.91 7.66 0.82
N ILE A 66 7.23 7.50 -0.45
CA ILE A 66 7.19 6.20 -1.14
C ILE A 66 8.60 5.62 -1.06
N SER A 67 9.05 5.26 0.14
CA SER A 67 10.18 4.37 0.28
C SER A 67 9.69 2.94 0.08
N LEU A 68 10.36 2.19 -0.80
CA LEU A 68 10.19 0.75 -0.80
C LEU A 68 10.65 0.23 0.57
N PRO A 69 9.87 -0.64 1.23
CA PRO A 69 10.33 -1.34 2.42
C PRO A 69 11.69 -1.99 2.17
N GLU A 70 12.58 -2.04 3.18
CA GLU A 70 13.92 -2.65 3.05
C GLU A 70 13.85 -4.12 2.60
N ASP A 71 12.74 -4.80 2.88
CA ASP A 71 12.43 -6.18 2.53
C ASP A 71 11.68 -6.34 1.18
N PHE A 72 11.48 -5.26 0.43
CA PHE A 72 10.75 -5.30 -0.85
C PHE A 72 11.45 -6.19 -1.89
N PHE A 73 12.79 -6.21 -1.90
CA PHE A 73 13.54 -7.12 -2.73
C PHE A 73 13.91 -8.38 -1.95
N PRO A 74 13.67 -9.59 -2.52
CA PRO A 74 14.14 -10.80 -1.88
C PRO A 74 15.66 -10.75 -1.78
N ASP A 75 16.15 -10.93 -0.56
CA ASP A 75 17.56 -10.94 -0.27
C ASP A 75 18.29 -12.06 -1.04
N VAL A 76 19.62 -11.99 -1.08
CA VAL A 76 20.45 -12.95 -1.82
C VAL A 76 20.20 -14.39 -1.35
N ARG A 77 19.85 -14.58 -0.06
CA ARG A 77 19.56 -15.88 0.56
C ARG A 77 18.26 -16.46 0.06
N THR A 78 17.20 -15.67 0.02
CA THR A 78 15.87 -16.00 -0.50
C THR A 78 15.96 -16.35 -1.98
N ARG A 79 16.75 -15.60 -2.76
CA ARG A 79 17.01 -15.93 -4.17
C ARG A 79 17.79 -17.24 -4.36
N ARG A 80 18.71 -17.58 -3.44
CA ARG A 80 19.39 -18.89 -3.43
C ARG A 80 18.42 -20.01 -3.08
N LEU A 81 17.62 -19.84 -2.03
CA LEU A 81 16.59 -20.79 -1.60
C LEU A 81 15.60 -21.09 -2.73
N LEU A 82 15.06 -20.05 -3.38
CA LEU A 82 14.11 -20.17 -4.49
C LEU A 82 14.70 -21.01 -5.64
N ARG A 83 15.97 -20.79 -6.00
CA ARG A 83 16.66 -21.61 -7.02
C ARG A 83 16.75 -23.09 -6.65
N PHE A 84 16.93 -23.43 -5.38
CA PHE A 84 16.95 -24.84 -4.96
C PHE A 84 15.56 -25.47 -5.00
N LEU A 85 14.54 -24.70 -4.63
CA LEU A 85 13.17 -25.17 -4.74
C LEU A 85 12.76 -25.38 -6.20
N GLU A 86 13.23 -24.57 -7.14
CA GLU A 86 13.02 -24.77 -8.58
C GLU A 86 13.57 -26.11 -9.09
N VAL A 87 14.72 -26.58 -8.57
CA VAL A 87 15.32 -27.89 -8.93
C VAL A 87 14.40 -29.06 -8.57
N SER A 88 13.55 -28.91 -7.55
CA SER A 88 12.57 -29.93 -7.18
C SER A 88 11.50 -30.14 -8.27
N GLY A 89 11.30 -29.14 -9.13
CA GLY A 89 10.37 -29.14 -10.25
C GLY A 89 9.03 -28.48 -9.91
N LYS A 90 8.31 -27.99 -10.93
CA LYS A 90 7.07 -27.20 -10.79
C LYS A 90 6.02 -27.86 -9.90
N LYS A 91 5.78 -29.17 -10.06
CA LYS A 91 4.82 -29.92 -9.23
C LYS A 91 5.20 -29.96 -7.74
N CYS A 92 6.48 -30.11 -7.41
CA CYS A 92 6.94 -30.08 -6.02
C CYS A 92 6.86 -28.66 -5.44
N MET A 93 7.16 -27.64 -6.25
CA MET A 93 6.99 -26.24 -5.88
C MET A 93 5.55 -25.89 -5.53
N ASP A 94 4.60 -26.25 -6.40
CA ASP A 94 3.19 -25.98 -6.19
C ASP A 94 2.66 -26.71 -4.95
N LEU A 95 3.11 -27.96 -4.73
CA LEU A 95 2.79 -28.73 -3.54
C LEU A 95 3.30 -28.07 -2.26
N LEU A 96 4.58 -27.72 -2.20
CA LEU A 96 5.19 -27.11 -1.01
C LEU A 96 4.61 -25.72 -0.74
N ARG A 97 4.29 -24.95 -1.78
CA ARG A 97 3.58 -23.67 -1.65
C ARG A 97 2.22 -23.83 -0.99
N ALA A 98 1.43 -24.81 -1.45
CA ALA A 98 0.12 -25.10 -0.89
C ALA A 98 0.18 -25.43 0.62
N PHE A 99 1.21 -26.17 1.04
CA PHE A 99 1.41 -26.56 2.44
C PHE A 99 1.97 -25.45 3.32
N TYR A 100 3.08 -24.82 2.92
CA TYR A 100 3.88 -23.97 3.81
C TYR A 100 3.56 -22.47 3.68
N TYR A 101 3.18 -22.01 2.48
CA TYR A 101 2.85 -20.61 2.26
C TYR A 101 1.35 -20.34 2.39
N GLN A 102 0.52 -21.22 1.81
CA GLN A 102 -0.93 -21.05 1.83
C GLN A 102 -1.61 -21.71 3.03
N GLY A 103 -0.90 -22.60 3.76
CA GLY A 103 -1.44 -23.30 4.92
C GLY A 103 -2.67 -24.16 4.61
N LEU A 104 -2.80 -24.66 3.38
CA LEU A 104 -4.00 -25.40 2.97
C LEU A 104 -4.09 -26.73 3.73
N PRO A 105 -5.29 -27.12 4.20
CA PRO A 105 -5.51 -28.44 4.76
C PRO A 105 -5.31 -29.52 3.69
N VAL A 106 -4.77 -30.68 4.06
CA VAL A 106 -4.37 -31.77 3.13
C VAL A 106 -5.48 -32.11 2.15
N LYS A 107 -6.73 -32.16 2.60
CA LYS A 107 -7.92 -32.38 1.76
C LYS A 107 -8.00 -31.40 0.59
N LYS A 108 -7.87 -30.10 0.85
CA LYS A 108 -7.89 -29.08 -0.21
C LYS A 108 -6.68 -29.18 -1.14
N VAL A 109 -5.54 -29.63 -0.63
CA VAL A 109 -4.35 -29.85 -1.48
C VAL A 109 -4.58 -31.01 -2.46
N VAL A 110 -5.25 -32.07 -2.02
CA VAL A 110 -5.63 -33.20 -2.88
C VAL A 110 -6.54 -32.73 -4.01
N ASP A 111 -7.57 -31.93 -3.68
CA ASP A 111 -8.53 -31.41 -4.67
C ASP A 111 -7.87 -30.45 -5.68
N VAL A 112 -7.05 -29.51 -5.20
CA VAL A 112 -6.44 -28.46 -6.03
C VAL A 112 -5.34 -29.00 -6.94
N LEU A 113 -4.55 -29.99 -6.48
CA LEU A 113 -3.41 -30.52 -7.22
C LEU A 113 -3.68 -31.88 -7.87
N GLY A 114 -4.88 -32.44 -7.72
CA GLY A 114 -5.32 -33.67 -8.38
C GLY A 114 -4.65 -34.94 -7.84
N TYR A 115 -4.43 -35.03 -6.54
CA TYR A 115 -3.93 -36.27 -5.91
C TYR A 115 -5.08 -37.27 -5.71
N ALA A 116 -4.76 -38.57 -5.62
CA ALA A 116 -5.77 -39.61 -5.48
C ALA A 116 -6.38 -39.69 -4.06
N ASN A 117 -5.57 -39.37 -3.04
CA ASN A 117 -5.96 -39.35 -1.64
C ASN A 117 -4.94 -38.58 -0.79
N GLU A 118 -5.28 -38.28 0.47
CA GLU A 118 -4.42 -37.56 1.42
C GLU A 118 -3.07 -38.24 1.66
N HIS A 119 -3.05 -39.58 1.64
CA HIS A 119 -1.82 -40.35 1.80
C HIS A 119 -0.86 -40.10 0.63
N SER A 120 -1.36 -40.11 -0.61
CA SER A 120 -0.55 -39.85 -1.81
C SER A 120 0.04 -38.43 -1.83
N ALA A 121 -0.72 -37.43 -1.40
CA ALA A 121 -0.23 -36.05 -1.25
C ALA A 121 0.85 -35.94 -0.16
N SER A 122 0.68 -36.64 0.96
CA SER A 122 1.64 -36.64 2.08
C SER A 122 2.95 -37.34 1.71
N VAL A 123 2.87 -38.48 1.03
CA VAL A 123 4.04 -39.19 0.49
C VAL A 123 4.75 -38.34 -0.56
N GLN A 124 4.01 -37.67 -1.44
CA GLN A 124 4.60 -36.79 -2.44
C GLN A 124 5.29 -35.58 -1.80
N LYS A 125 4.71 -35.00 -0.74
CA LYS A 125 5.34 -33.93 0.04
C LYS A 125 6.69 -34.39 0.60
N TYR A 126 6.73 -35.58 1.20
CA TYR A 126 7.96 -36.17 1.71
C TYR A 126 9.01 -36.35 0.60
N LYS A 127 8.64 -36.94 -0.55
CA LYS A 127 9.55 -37.12 -1.69
C LYS A 127 10.09 -35.79 -2.22
N CYS A 128 9.26 -34.76 -2.30
CA CYS A 128 9.69 -33.43 -2.73
C CYS A 128 10.70 -32.81 -1.76
N LEU A 129 10.48 -32.97 -0.44
CA LEU A 129 11.43 -32.51 0.58
C LEU A 129 12.75 -33.26 0.53
N GLU A 130 12.73 -34.59 0.38
CA GLU A 130 13.95 -35.39 0.24
C GLU A 130 14.76 -34.98 -0.99
N LYS A 131 14.10 -34.74 -2.13
CA LYS A 131 14.77 -34.25 -3.33
C LYS A 131 15.50 -32.92 -3.09
N ILE A 132 14.89 -31.99 -2.36
CA ILE A 132 15.53 -30.72 -2.00
C ILE A 132 16.71 -30.97 -1.05
N ARG A 133 16.53 -31.81 -0.02
CA ARG A 133 17.58 -32.17 0.95
C ARG A 133 18.81 -32.77 0.28
N THR A 134 18.63 -33.63 -0.72
CA THR A 134 19.75 -34.20 -1.48
C THR A 134 20.54 -33.11 -2.21
N VAL A 135 19.86 -32.20 -2.91
CA VAL A 135 20.52 -31.10 -3.63
C VAL A 135 21.25 -30.14 -2.70
N VAL A 136 20.67 -29.87 -1.51
CA VAL A 136 21.31 -29.04 -0.47
C VAL A 136 22.58 -29.72 0.07
N LYS A 137 22.52 -31.03 0.34
CA LYS A 137 23.67 -31.83 0.81
C LYS A 137 24.79 -31.92 -0.24
N GLU A 138 24.44 -32.15 -1.50
CA GLU A 138 25.41 -32.23 -2.61
C GLU A 138 26.19 -30.92 -2.81
N LYS A 139 25.60 -29.79 -2.44
CA LYS A 139 26.22 -28.46 -2.53
C LYS A 139 26.85 -28.00 -1.21
N SER A 140 26.97 -28.90 -0.23
CA SER A 140 27.57 -28.67 1.09
C SER A 140 27.01 -27.45 1.84
N LEU A 141 25.72 -27.17 1.66
CA LEU A 141 25.07 -26.04 2.34
C LEU A 141 24.63 -26.46 3.75
N THR A 142 24.98 -25.68 4.75
CA THR A 142 24.61 -25.89 6.16
C THR A 142 23.41 -25.04 6.53
N TYR A 143 22.80 -25.33 7.69
CA TYR A 143 21.70 -24.52 8.23
C TYR A 143 22.11 -23.04 8.37
N ASP A 144 23.38 -22.79 8.71
CA ASP A 144 23.95 -21.46 8.90
C ASP A 144 23.95 -20.61 7.61
N ASP A 145 23.99 -21.25 6.43
CA ASP A 145 23.89 -20.55 5.14
C ASP A 145 22.51 -19.88 4.88
N PHE A 146 21.53 -20.15 5.75
CA PHE A 146 20.15 -19.67 5.63
C PHE A 146 19.69 -18.80 6.80
N THR A 147 20.48 -18.65 7.88
CA THR A 147 20.03 -17.99 9.13
C THR A 147 20.74 -16.68 9.50
N GLU A 148 21.81 -16.26 8.80
CA GLU A 148 22.49 -14.96 9.02
C GLU A 148 22.05 -13.88 8.06
#